data_AF-K2EFJ3-F1
#
_entry.id   AF-K2EFJ3-F1
#
_cell.length_a   1.000
_cell.length_b   1.000
_cell.length_c   1.000
_cell.angle_alpha   90.00
_cell.angle_beta   90.00
_cell.angle_gamma   90.00
#
_symmetry.space_group_name_H-M   'P 1'
#
loop_
_entity.id
_entity.type
_entity.pdbx_description
1 polymer ?
#
loop_
_entity_poly.entity_id
_entity_poly.type
_entity_poly.pdbx_seq_one_letter_code
_entity_poly.pdbx_strand_id
1 'polypeptide(L)'
;MKKNRLVISTGLALFSMFFGSGNLVFPLVVGKTSQGHFNLGALGIFLTGVLVPFLGVLAMCLFNGCTKTFFGRMGRPAVFWFPLIALSLMGPFGVLA
;
A
#
# COMPACT_ATOMS: atom_id res chain seq x y z
N MET A 1 27.08 -10.89 7.68
CA MET A 1 26.05 -11.82 7.16
C MET A 1 24.66 -11.67 7.80
N LYS A 2 24.51 -11.46 9.13
CA LYS A 2 23.17 -11.32 9.76
C LYS A 2 22.30 -10.19 9.19
N LYS A 3 22.91 -9.05 8.82
CA LYS A 3 22.20 -7.87 8.27
C LYS A 3 21.54 -8.14 6.91
N ASN A 4 22.23 -8.83 5.99
CA ASN A 4 21.66 -9.18 4.67
C ASN A 4 20.47 -10.13 4.80
N ARG A 5 20.55 -11.13 5.70
CA ARG A 5 19.44 -12.05 5.95
C ARG A 5 18.21 -11.31 6.49
N LEU A 6 18.41 -10.29 7.34
CA LEU A 6 17.34 -9.47 7.87
C LEU A 6 16.69 -8.62 6.78
N VAL A 7 17.49 -7.97 5.92
CA VAL A 7 16.97 -7.19 4.78
C VAL A 7 16.14 -8.05 3.84
N ILE A 8 16.65 -9.24 3.48
CA ILE A 8 15.92 -10.17 2.61
C ILE A 8 14.63 -10.63 3.27
N SER A 9 14.68 -11.00 4.57
CA SER A 9 13.49 -11.44 5.31
C SER A 9 12.43 -10.33 5.42
N THR A 10 12.83 -9.10 5.73
CA THR A 10 11.91 -7.96 5.80
C THR A 10 11.36 -7.61 4.42
N GLY A 11 12.17 -7.68 3.37
CA GLY A 11 11.73 -7.48 1.99
C GLY A 11 10.68 -8.51 1.57
N LEU A 12 10.90 -9.80 1.87
CA LEU A 12 9.90 -10.85 1.61
C LEU A 12 8.62 -10.67 2.44
N ALA A 13 8.74 -10.24 3.70
CA ALA A 13 7.57 -9.97 4.54
C ALA A 13 6.73 -8.81 4.00
N LEU A 14 7.37 -7.70 3.61
CA LEU A 14 6.70 -6.57 2.97
C LEU A 14 6.07 -6.99 1.64
N PHE A 15 6.80 -7.74 0.82
CA PHE A 15 6.26 -8.31 -0.42
C PHE A 15 5.01 -9.14 -0.13
N SER A 16 5.07 -10.10 0.81
CA SER A 16 3.93 -10.95 1.18
C SER A 16 2.73 -10.16 1.73
N MET A 17 2.97 -9.08 2.47
CA MET A 17 1.92 -8.22 3.00
C MET A 17 1.19 -7.45 1.88
N PHE A 18 1.91 -7.11 0.80
CA PHE A 18 1.33 -6.50 -0.39
C PHE A 18 0.87 -7.52 -1.44
N PHE A 19 1.30 -8.78 -1.41
CA PHE A 19 0.88 -9.83 -2.34
C PHE A 19 -0.50 -10.44 -1.99
N GLY A 20 -1.46 -9.59 -1.62
CA GLY A 20 -2.85 -9.96 -1.39
C GLY A 20 -3.66 -10.12 -2.68
N SER A 21 -4.90 -10.59 -2.56
CA SER A 21 -5.80 -10.83 -3.70
C SER A 21 -5.98 -9.61 -4.61
N GLY A 22 -6.07 -8.40 -4.04
CA GLY A 22 -6.19 -7.16 -4.80
C GLY A 22 -5.00 -6.90 -5.73
N ASN A 23 -3.78 -6.99 -5.21
CA ASN A 23 -2.56 -6.73 -5.99
C ASN A 23 -2.24 -7.83 -7.01
N LEU A 24 -2.95 -8.96 -6.99
CA LEU A 24 -2.89 -9.99 -8.02
C LEU A 24 -3.97 -9.82 -9.10
N VAL A 25 -5.18 -9.41 -8.71
CA VAL A 25 -6.31 -9.25 -9.65
C VAL A 25 -6.15 -8.00 -10.51
N PHE A 26 -5.72 -6.87 -9.95
CA PHE A 26 -5.63 -5.60 -10.68
C PHE A 26 -4.67 -5.64 -11.89
N PRO A 27 -3.44 -6.17 -11.78
CA PRO A 27 -2.55 -6.27 -12.94
C PRO A 27 -3.10 -7.15 -14.05
N LEU A 28 -3.82 -8.24 -13.72
CA LEU A 28 -4.46 -9.11 -14.71
C LEU A 28 -5.60 -8.39 -15.45
N VAL A 29 -6.43 -7.64 -14.72
CA VAL A 29 -7.50 -6.84 -15.30
C VAL A 29 -6.94 -5.73 -16.18
N VAL A 30 -5.95 -4.98 -15.71
CA VAL A 30 -5.29 -3.92 -16.49
C VAL A 30 -4.57 -4.50 -17.70
N GLY A 31 -3.94 -5.65 -17.57
CA GLY A 31 -3.34 -6.36 -18.70
C GLY A 31 -4.37 -6.71 -19.78
N LYS A 32 -5.55 -7.21 -19.37
CA LYS A 32 -6.67 -7.51 -20.28
C LYS A 32 -7.23 -6.26 -20.95
N THR A 33 -7.38 -5.15 -20.23
CA THR A 33 -7.96 -3.90 -20.76
C THR A 33 -6.98 -3.05 -21.56
N SER A 34 -5.67 -3.27 -21.43
CA SER A 34 -4.65 -2.46 -22.10
C SER A 34 -4.58 -2.65 -23.62
N GLN A 35 -5.25 -3.66 -24.19
CA GLN A 35 -5.39 -3.92 -25.65
C GLN A 35 -4.10 -3.70 -26.47
N GLY A 36 -2.93 -4.07 -25.92
CA GLY A 36 -1.62 -3.92 -26.58
C GLY A 36 -0.69 -2.88 -25.94
N HIS A 37 -1.20 -1.94 -25.13
CA HIS A 37 -0.40 -0.96 -24.39
C HIS A 37 0.09 -1.47 -23.03
N PHE A 38 0.65 -2.68 -23.00
CA PHE A 38 1.07 -3.33 -21.75
C PHE A 38 2.09 -2.52 -20.96
N ASN A 39 3.04 -1.85 -21.63
CA ASN A 39 4.07 -1.05 -20.97
C ASN A 39 3.46 0.15 -20.20
N LEU A 40 2.46 0.81 -20.78
CA LEU A 40 1.77 1.92 -20.11
C LEU A 40 0.91 1.42 -18.93
N GLY A 41 0.21 0.30 -19.11
CA GLY A 41 -0.55 -0.34 -18.03
C GLY A 41 0.34 -0.80 -16.87
N ALA A 42 1.48 -1.40 -17.17
CA ALA A 42 2.48 -1.82 -16.19
C ALA A 42 3.08 -0.62 -15.45
N LEU A 43 3.40 0.47 -16.15
CA LEU A 43 3.92 1.69 -15.53
C LEU A 43 2.88 2.33 -14.60
N GLY A 44 1.61 2.37 -15.02
CA GLY A 44 0.50 2.82 -14.17
C GLY A 44 0.36 2.00 -12.89
N ILE A 45 0.35 0.67 -13.00
CA ILE A 45 0.32 -0.25 -11.85
C ILE A 45 1.56 -0.09 -10.96
N PHE A 46 2.73 0.11 -11.54
CA PHE A 46 3.95 0.34 -10.78
C PHE A 46 3.86 1.63 -9.95
N LEU A 47 3.42 2.74 -10.57
CA LEU A 47 3.29 4.02 -9.88
C LEU A 47 2.21 4.00 -8.79
N THR A 48 1.06 3.37 -9.03
CA THR A 48 -0.05 3.41 -8.07
C THR A 48 -0.07 2.22 -7.12
N GLY A 49 0.11 1.01 -7.63
CA GLY A 49 0.03 -0.24 -6.86
C GLY A 49 1.30 -0.59 -6.08
N VAL A 50 2.47 -0.08 -6.49
CA VAL A 50 3.75 -0.38 -5.81
C VAL A 50 4.30 0.85 -5.10
N LEU A 51 4.45 1.97 -5.80
CA LEU A 51 5.16 3.14 -5.28
C LEU A 51 4.37 3.84 -4.15
N VAL A 52 3.05 3.96 -4.26
CA VAL A 52 2.22 4.59 -3.21
C VAL A 52 2.24 3.80 -1.89
N PRO A 53 1.98 2.48 -1.86
CA PRO A 53 2.10 1.71 -0.61
C PRO A 53 3.52 1.72 -0.03
N PHE A 54 4.54 1.69 -0.88
CA PHE A 54 5.93 1.83 -0.45
C PHE A 54 6.20 3.17 0.24
N LEU A 55 5.73 4.30 -0.32
CA LEU A 55 5.82 5.60 0.32
C LEU A 55 5.09 5.64 1.67
N GLY A 56 3.95 4.96 1.80
CA GLY A 56 3.22 4.83 3.06
C GLY A 56 4.03 4.10 4.14
N VAL A 57 4.66 2.97 3.79
CA VAL A 57 5.56 2.25 4.71
C VAL A 57 6.77 3.10 5.09
N LEU A 58 7.39 3.76 4.10
CA LEU A 58 8.53 4.64 4.33
C LEU A 58 8.16 5.77 5.29
N ALA A 59 7.03 6.43 5.06
CA ALA A 59 6.51 7.46 5.96
C ALA A 59 6.33 6.89 7.37
N MET A 60 5.69 5.75 7.54
CA MET A 60 5.51 5.12 8.86
C MET A 60 6.84 4.78 9.55
N CYS A 61 7.86 4.34 8.80
CA CYS A 61 9.20 4.14 9.32
C CYS A 61 9.84 5.43 9.84
N LEU A 62 9.66 6.57 9.16
CA LEU A 62 10.15 7.88 9.62
C LEU A 62 9.53 8.31 10.96
N PHE A 63 8.31 7.86 11.26
CA PHE A 63 7.61 8.13 12.52
C PHE A 63 7.76 7.00 13.55
N ASN A 64 8.74 6.11 13.41
CA ASN A 64 8.94 4.94 14.30
C ASN A 64 7.68 4.07 14.46
N GLY A 65 6.81 4.03 13.45
CA GLY A 65 5.54 3.30 13.50
C GLY A 65 4.44 3.98 14.33
N CYS A 66 4.67 5.16 14.91
CA CYS A 66 3.68 5.86 15.72
C CYS A 66 2.62 6.57 14.85
N THR A 67 1.48 5.90 14.63
CA THR A 67 0.32 6.43 13.89
C THR A 67 -0.21 7.74 14.49
N LYS A 68 -0.22 7.87 15.82
CA LYS A 68 -0.67 9.09 16.50
C LYS A 68 0.15 10.32 16.13
N THR A 69 1.48 10.17 16.06
CA THR A 69 2.40 11.26 15.71
C THR A 69 2.31 11.60 14.23
N PHE A 70 2.16 10.58 13.37
CA PHE A 70 1.98 10.75 11.93
C PHE A 70 0.69 11.53 11.61
N PHE A 71 -0.47 11.02 12.04
CA PHE A 71 -1.76 11.68 11.80
C PHE A 71 -1.92 12.97 12.59
N GLY A 72 -1.22 13.11 13.73
CA GLY A 72 -1.21 14.33 14.53
C GLY A 72 -0.68 15.55 13.77
N ARG A 73 0.17 15.35 12.73
CA ARG A 73 0.62 16.44 11.85
C ARG A 73 -0.50 17.05 11.02
N MET A 74 -1.58 16.32 10.80
CA MET A 74 -2.77 16.77 10.06
C MET A 74 -3.81 17.44 10.98
N GLY A 75 -3.64 17.32 12.30
CA GLY A 75 -4.51 17.90 13.33
C GLY A 75 -4.96 16.87 14.39
N ARG A 76 -5.28 17.35 15.60
CA ARG A 76 -5.78 16.52 16.71
C ARG A 76 -6.97 15.61 16.35
N PRO A 77 -8.01 16.05 15.61
CA PRO A 77 -9.12 15.17 15.26
C PRO A 77 -8.74 14.13 14.18
N ALA A 78 -7.73 14.41 13.35
CA ALA A 78 -7.35 13.54 12.24
C ALA A 78 -6.82 12.19 12.71
N VAL A 79 -6.23 12.12 13.92
CA VAL A 79 -5.72 10.88 14.53
C VAL A 79 -6.79 9.80 14.67
N PHE A 80 -8.05 10.19 14.89
CA PHE A 80 -9.16 9.25 15.03
C PHE A 80 -9.96 9.12 13.73
N TRP A 81 -10.35 10.25 13.13
CA TRP A 81 -11.25 10.24 11.97
C TRP A 81 -10.60 9.67 10.72
N PHE A 82 -9.32 9.95 10.47
CA PHE A 82 -8.68 9.51 9.24
C PHE A 82 -8.53 7.98 9.17
N PRO A 83 -8.00 7.28 10.20
CA PRO A 83 -7.96 5.82 10.20
C PRO A 83 -9.37 5.20 10.15
N LEU A 84 -10.34 5.78 10.87
CA LEU A 84 -11.70 5.27 10.91
C LEU A 84 -12.34 5.28 9.52
N ILE A 85 -12.22 6.40 8.79
CA ILE A 85 -12.74 6.53 7.43
C ILE A 85 -11.99 5.57 6.49
N ALA A 86 -10.66 5.53 6.55
CA ALA A 86 -9.86 4.68 5.68
C ALA A 86 -10.16 3.17 5.87
N LEU A 87 -10.25 2.70 7.12
CA LEU A 87 -10.58 1.31 7.45
C LEU A 87 -12.04 0.97 7.08
N SER A 88 -12.96 1.90 7.29
CA SER A 88 -14.36 1.71 6.90
C SER A 88 -14.52 1.58 5.39
N LEU A 89 -13.82 2.42 4.61
CA LEU A 89 -13.81 2.38 3.15
C LEU A 89 -13.22 1.06 2.63
N MET A 90 -12.19 0.52 3.28
CA MET A 90 -11.56 -0.72 2.83
C MET A 90 -12.34 -1.97 3.25
N GLY A 91 -13.03 -1.93 4.39
CA GLY A 91 -13.80 -3.06 4.91
C GLY A 91 -15.28 -3.02 4.49
N PRO A 92 -16.20 -2.57 5.37
CA PRO A 92 -17.65 -2.69 5.16
C PRO A 92 -18.15 -1.97 3.90
N PHE A 93 -17.56 -0.85 3.51
CA PHE A 93 -18.00 -0.11 2.32
C PHE A 93 -17.28 -0.55 1.04
N GLY A 94 -16.08 -1.12 1.15
CA GLY A 94 -15.30 -1.61 0.00
C GLY A 94 -15.87 -2.90 -0.59
N VAL A 95 -16.64 -3.67 0.18
CA VAL A 95 -17.32 -4.90 -0.27
C VAL A 95 -18.66 -4.59 -0.98
N LEU A 96 -19.19 -3.38 -0.82
CA LEU A 96 -20.47 -2.97 -1.43
C LEU A 96 -20.32 -2.40 -2.85
N ALA A 97 -19.10 -2.26 -3.36
CA ALA A 97 -18.76 -1.77 -4.70
C ALA A 97 -18.24 -2.91 -5.59
#